data_AF-A0A1H3LV19-F1
#
_entry.id   AF-A0A1H3LV19-F1
#
_cell.length_a   1.000
_cell.length_b   1.000
_cell.length_c   1.000
_cell.angle_alpha   90.00
_cell.angle_beta   90.00
_cell.angle_gamma   90.00
#
_symmetry.space_group_name_H-M   'P 1'
#
loop_
_entity.id
_entity.type
_entity.pdbx_description
1 polymer ?
#
loop_
_entity_poly.entity_id
_entity_poly.type
_entity_poly.pdbx_seq_one_letter_code
_entity_poly.pdbx_strand_id
1 'polypeptide(L)'
;MGCGVGAAMYCLAGRVPGVHLTDVELEPWVAALARRNGEADVVEGDALCLPPVLRRSFDHVICNSPYFTAGAGRTASRPAREAAMREDGPGGFGKWLDAAARRAGRKGSVTVIARAERLQEMIVSLSPRLGHLVILPITSRAGQEAHRVVVQGIKGRRAPLRLLAPLILHEGAMHDGDRDNHTVAAQQILRDGRAFSLA
;
A
#
# COMPACT_ATOMS: atom_id res chain seq x y z
N MET A 1 5.04 -1.38 -5.44
CA MET A 1 5.26 -0.05 -6.03
C MET A 1 5.47 0.92 -4.90
N GLY A 2 6.62 1.60 -4.88
CA GLY A 2 7.07 2.33 -3.69
C GLY A 2 7.73 1.34 -2.73
N CYS A 3 8.90 0.83 -3.12
CA CYS A 3 9.61 -0.23 -2.42
C CYS A 3 9.95 0.15 -0.98
N GLY A 4 10.43 1.37 -0.75
CA GLY A 4 11.13 1.72 0.48
C GLY A 4 12.23 0.70 0.75
N VAL A 5 12.43 0.35 2.01
CA VAL A 5 13.37 -0.73 2.41
C VAL A 5 12.79 -2.16 2.21
N GLY A 6 11.66 -2.30 1.52
CA GLY A 6 11.05 -3.59 1.20
C GLY A 6 10.10 -4.15 2.27
N ALA A 7 9.73 -3.38 3.29
CA ALA A 7 8.95 -3.88 4.43
C ALA A 7 7.66 -4.61 4.03
N ALA A 8 6.87 -4.02 3.12
CA ALA A 8 5.61 -4.61 2.69
C ALA A 8 5.81 -5.88 1.84
N MET A 9 6.78 -5.87 0.91
CA MET A 9 7.05 -7.02 0.05
C MET A 9 7.65 -8.20 0.83
N TYR A 10 8.52 -7.96 1.81
CA TYR A 10 9.09 -9.04 2.62
C TYR A 10 8.09 -9.57 3.66
N CYS A 11 7.17 -8.73 4.14
CA CYS A 11 6.01 -9.21 4.87
C CYS A 11 5.15 -10.17 4.03
N LEU A 12 4.99 -9.90 2.72
CA LEU A 12 4.30 -10.80 1.80
C LEU A 12 5.09 -12.11 1.61
N ALA A 13 6.40 -12.03 1.37
CA ALA A 13 7.28 -13.19 1.20
C ALA A 13 7.23 -14.15 2.40
N GLY A 14 7.20 -13.61 3.62
CA GLY A 14 7.09 -14.41 4.84
C GLY A 14 5.74 -15.12 5.01
N ARG A 15 4.69 -14.69 4.29
CA ARG A 15 3.32 -15.25 4.40
C ARG A 15 2.91 -16.11 3.20
N VAL A 16 3.53 -15.89 2.04
CA VAL A 16 3.16 -16.53 0.77
C VAL A 16 4.40 -17.21 0.18
N PRO A 17 4.56 -18.53 0.37
CA PRO A 17 5.66 -19.28 -0.21
C PRO A 17 5.65 -19.21 -1.75
N GLY A 18 6.84 -19.12 -2.35
CA GLY A 18 7.01 -19.16 -3.81
C GLY A 18 6.61 -17.87 -4.54
N VAL A 19 6.40 -16.75 -3.83
CA VAL A 19 6.15 -15.46 -4.45
C VAL A 19 7.42 -14.90 -5.11
N HIS A 20 7.28 -14.40 -6.34
CA HIS A 20 8.30 -13.60 -7.00
C HIS A 20 8.06 -12.12 -6.72
N LEU A 21 9.06 -11.46 -6.14
CA LEU A 21 8.97 -10.05 -5.76
C LEU A 21 9.66 -9.17 -6.78
N THR A 22 8.96 -8.13 -7.23
CA THR A 22 9.53 -7.05 -8.04
C THR A 22 9.01 -5.73 -7.49
N ASP A 23 9.89 -4.75 -7.30
CA ASP A 23 9.48 -3.42 -6.90
C ASP A 23 10.30 -2.33 -7.58
N VAL A 24 9.79 -1.09 -7.50
CA VAL A 24 10.43 0.11 -8.02
C VAL A 24 10.75 1.04 -6.86
N GLU A 25 11.98 1.54 -6.83
CA GLU A 25 12.45 2.50 -5.84
C GLU A 25 13.15 3.66 -6.53
N LEU A 26 12.83 4.88 -6.10
CA LEU A 26 13.40 6.07 -6.71
C LEU A 26 14.82 6.33 -6.22
N GLU A 27 15.09 6.05 -4.94
CA GLU A 27 16.36 6.35 -4.30
C GLU A 27 17.33 5.16 -4.36
N PRO A 28 18.48 5.26 -5.07
CA PRO A 28 19.40 4.13 -5.25
C PRO A 28 19.89 3.51 -3.94
N TRP A 29 20.16 4.33 -2.92
CA TRP A 29 20.61 3.84 -1.62
C TRP A 29 19.50 3.10 -0.85
N VAL A 30 18.23 3.53 -0.99
CA VAL A 30 17.07 2.82 -0.42
C VAL A 30 16.85 1.51 -1.18
N ALA A 31 16.98 1.53 -2.50
CA ALA A 31 16.91 0.33 -3.33
C ALA A 31 17.98 -0.70 -2.91
N ALA A 32 19.21 -0.25 -2.63
CA ALA A 32 20.28 -1.10 -2.12
C ALA A 32 19.94 -1.70 -0.74
N LEU A 33 19.33 -0.93 0.17
CA LEU A 33 18.85 -1.46 1.45
C LEU A 33 17.75 -2.50 1.27
N ALA A 34 16.81 -2.26 0.35
CA ALA A 34 15.77 -3.23 0.04
C ALA A 34 16.38 -4.55 -0.47
N ARG A 35 17.33 -4.50 -1.41
CA ARG A 35 18.04 -5.69 -1.92
C ARG A 35 18.83 -6.42 -0.81
N ARG A 36 19.33 -5.69 0.19
CA ARG A 36 20.03 -6.30 1.34
C ARG A 36 19.08 -7.00 2.33
N ASN A 37 17.83 -6.56 2.41
CA ASN A 37 16.85 -7.10 3.36
C ASN A 37 16.23 -8.43 2.93
N GLY A 38 16.34 -8.82 1.65
CA GLY A 38 15.81 -10.09 1.16
C GLY A 38 15.92 -10.23 -0.37
N GLU A 39 15.39 -11.34 -0.88
CA GLU A 39 15.41 -11.65 -2.30
C GLU A 39 14.24 -10.97 -3.03
N ALA A 40 14.54 -10.01 -3.92
CA ALA A 40 13.57 -9.32 -4.76
C ALA A 40 14.25 -8.64 -5.97
N ASP A 41 13.53 -8.54 -7.08
CA ASP A 41 13.89 -7.73 -8.25
C ASP A 41 13.59 -6.25 -7.96
N VAL A 42 14.50 -5.56 -7.26
CA VAL A 42 14.36 -4.12 -6.99
C VAL A 42 14.97 -3.32 -8.15
N VAL A 43 14.13 -2.57 -8.86
CA VAL A 43 14.52 -1.73 -10.00
C VAL A 43 14.56 -0.27 -9.56
N GLU A 44 15.65 0.41 -9.87
CA GLU A 44 15.75 1.86 -9.66
C GLU A 44 14.92 2.60 -10.70
N GLY A 45 14.02 3.48 -10.27
CA GLY A 45 13.16 4.23 -11.16
C GLY A 45 12.01 4.94 -10.48
N ASP A 46 11.28 5.71 -11.27
CA ASP A 46 10.12 6.47 -10.81
C ASP A 46 8.84 5.65 -10.98
N ALA A 47 8.06 5.47 -9.91
CA ALA A 47 6.79 4.75 -9.98
C ALA A 47 5.73 5.48 -10.84
N LEU A 48 5.84 6.80 -11.01
CA LEU A 48 5.02 7.59 -11.93
C LEU A 48 5.49 7.46 -13.40
N CYS A 49 6.74 7.04 -13.61
CA CYS A 49 7.33 6.81 -14.93
C CYS A 49 8.06 5.46 -14.98
N LEU A 50 7.27 4.38 -14.90
CA LEU A 50 7.82 3.04 -14.73
C LEU A 50 8.88 2.68 -15.79
N PRO A 51 10.05 2.16 -15.37
CA PRO A 51 11.05 1.59 -16.26
C PRO A 51 10.44 0.54 -17.20
N PRO A 52 10.92 0.40 -18.45
CA PRO A 52 10.37 -0.55 -19.42
C PRO A 52 10.27 -1.99 -18.91
N VAL A 53 11.25 -2.45 -18.11
CA VAL A 53 11.25 -3.79 -17.50
C VAL A 53 10.06 -4.05 -16.58
N LEU A 54 9.51 -3.00 -15.97
CA LEU A 54 8.33 -3.07 -15.11
C LEU A 54 7.02 -2.86 -15.88
N ARG A 55 7.08 -2.60 -17.19
CA ARG A 55 5.89 -2.48 -18.05
C ARG A 55 5.32 -3.84 -18.47
N ARG A 56 5.35 -4.82 -17.56
CA ARG A 56 4.67 -6.12 -17.64
C ARG A 56 3.46 -6.22 -16.71
N SER A 57 2.75 -7.34 -16.75
CA SER A 57 1.63 -7.63 -15.85
C SER A 57 2.09 -8.44 -14.63
N PHE A 58 1.39 -8.25 -13.50
CA PHE A 58 1.63 -8.93 -12.23
C PHE A 58 0.32 -9.52 -11.70
N ASP A 59 0.40 -10.64 -10.98
CA ASP A 59 -0.77 -11.25 -10.33
C ASP A 59 -1.31 -10.37 -9.21
N HIS A 60 -0.41 -9.67 -8.52
CA HIS A 60 -0.75 -8.72 -7.47
C HIS A 60 0.12 -7.47 -7.55
N VAL A 61 -0.48 -6.31 -7.31
CA VAL A 61 0.22 -5.03 -7.16
C VAL A 61 -0.09 -4.45 -5.79
N ILE A 62 0.95 -4.24 -4.98
CA ILE A 62 0.83 -3.53 -3.71
C ILE A 62 1.31 -2.09 -3.84
N CYS A 63 0.56 -1.19 -3.21
CA CYS A 63 0.82 0.23 -3.16
C CYS A 63 0.70 0.70 -1.70
N ASN A 64 1.82 1.08 -1.10
CA ASN A 64 1.82 1.79 0.17
C ASN A 64 2.38 3.17 -0.09
N SER A 65 1.50 4.16 -0.33
CA SER A 65 1.93 5.51 -0.71
C SER A 65 2.90 6.02 0.35
N PRO A 66 4.10 6.49 -0.02
CA PRO A 66 5.03 7.01 0.94
C PRO A 66 4.36 8.15 1.72
N TYR A 67 4.50 8.12 3.04
CA TYR A 67 3.78 9.02 3.97
C TYR A 67 4.29 10.46 3.95
N PHE A 68 5.12 10.83 2.99
CA PHE A 68 5.79 12.13 2.97
C PHE A 68 4.80 13.19 2.49
N THR A 69 4.10 13.79 3.43
CA THR A 69 3.53 15.13 3.20
C THR A 69 4.66 16.11 2.95
N ALA A 70 4.53 16.92 1.89
CA ALA A 70 5.42 18.05 1.67
C ALA A 70 5.54 18.89 2.96
N GLY A 71 6.72 18.88 3.59
CA GLY A 71 7.02 19.63 4.81
C GLY A 71 7.14 18.85 6.13
N ALA A 72 6.78 17.56 6.20
CA ALA A 72 6.72 16.83 7.48
C ALA A 72 7.96 15.96 7.84
N GLY A 73 9.04 15.99 7.04
CA GLY A 73 10.23 15.16 7.29
C GLY A 73 11.56 15.85 6.97
N ARG A 74 12.35 16.15 8.01
CA ARG A 74 13.70 16.75 7.87
C ARG A 74 14.73 15.83 7.19
N THR A 75 14.47 14.53 7.08
CA THR A 75 15.44 13.49 6.71
C THR A 75 15.29 12.86 5.32
N ALA A 76 14.25 13.20 4.54
CA ALA A 76 14.14 12.72 3.17
C ALA A 76 15.16 13.44 2.25
N SER A 77 15.82 12.68 1.37
CA SER A 77 16.69 13.22 0.33
C SER A 77 15.90 14.10 -0.65
N ARG A 78 16.60 14.92 -1.43
CA ARG A 78 15.97 15.83 -2.40
C ARG A 78 15.10 15.10 -3.44
N PRO A 79 15.53 13.99 -4.08
CA PRO A 79 14.69 13.32 -5.06
C PRO A 79 13.46 12.65 -4.42
N ALA A 80 13.59 12.04 -3.25
CA ALA A 80 12.46 11.53 -2.45
C ALA A 80 11.45 12.64 -2.11
N ARG A 81 11.92 13.83 -1.74
CA ARG A 81 11.05 15.00 -1.51
C ARG A 81 10.35 15.48 -2.77
N GLU A 82 11.07 15.58 -3.88
CA GLU A 82 10.50 16.00 -5.17
C GLU A 82 9.46 14.98 -5.68
N ALA A 83 9.66 13.68 -5.45
CA ALA A 83 8.66 12.66 -5.77
C ALA A 83 7.45 12.71 -4.85
N ALA A 84 7.65 12.86 -3.55
CA ALA A 84 6.57 13.08 -2.60
C ALA A 84 5.73 14.32 -2.97
N MET A 85 6.37 15.43 -3.33
CA MET A 85 5.70 16.62 -3.85
C MET A 85 4.96 16.39 -5.16
N ARG A 86 5.45 15.51 -6.04
CA ARG A 86 4.75 15.15 -7.28
C ARG A 86 3.55 14.24 -7.01
N GLU A 87 3.64 13.33 -6.04
CA GLU A 87 2.52 12.47 -5.60
C GLU A 87 1.44 13.27 -4.86
N ASP A 88 1.84 14.22 -4.01
CA ASP A 88 0.94 15.16 -3.33
C ASP A 88 0.50 16.33 -4.23
N GLY A 89 1.16 16.52 -5.36
CA GLY A 89 0.79 17.50 -6.37
C GLY A 89 -0.54 17.12 -7.05
N PRO A 90 -1.19 18.08 -7.74
CA PRO A 90 -2.48 17.84 -8.38
C PRO A 90 -2.48 16.60 -9.30
N GLY A 91 -3.24 15.57 -8.90
CA GLY A 91 -3.40 14.32 -9.66
C GLY A 91 -2.21 13.36 -9.63
N GLY A 92 -1.19 13.60 -8.81
CA GLY A 92 -0.02 12.74 -8.67
C GLY A 92 -0.36 11.33 -8.21
N PHE A 93 -1.03 11.23 -7.06
CA PHE A 93 -1.51 9.97 -6.53
C PHE A 93 -2.47 9.24 -7.48
N GLY A 94 -3.43 9.94 -8.09
CA GLY A 94 -4.29 9.34 -9.11
C GLY A 94 -3.51 8.72 -10.28
N LYS A 95 -2.45 9.37 -10.78
CA LYS A 95 -1.55 8.80 -11.81
C LYS A 95 -0.80 7.57 -11.32
N TRP A 96 -0.35 7.59 -10.06
CA TRP A 96 0.31 6.45 -9.44
C TRP A 96 -0.63 5.23 -9.32
N LEU A 97 -1.88 5.46 -8.91
CA LEU A 97 -2.91 4.44 -8.84
C LEU A 97 -3.30 3.90 -10.24
N ASP A 98 -3.40 4.78 -11.24
CA ASP A 98 -3.63 4.36 -12.63
C ASP A 98 -2.47 3.48 -13.13
N ALA A 99 -1.23 3.85 -12.84
CA ALA A 99 -0.05 3.03 -13.15
C ALA A 99 -0.16 1.64 -12.48
N ALA A 100 -0.53 1.59 -11.19
CA ALA A 100 -0.76 0.34 -10.45
C ALA A 100 -1.79 -0.56 -11.14
N ALA A 101 -2.95 0.01 -11.45
CA ALA A 101 -4.07 -0.71 -12.04
C ALA A 101 -3.83 -1.13 -13.51
N ARG A 102 -2.86 -0.53 -14.19
CA ARG A 102 -2.35 -1.01 -15.49
C ARG A 102 -1.38 -2.17 -15.35
N ARG A 103 -0.73 -2.33 -14.19
CA ARG A 103 0.23 -3.41 -13.93
C ARG A 103 -0.46 -4.69 -13.45
N ALA A 104 -1.68 -4.61 -12.90
CA ALA A 104 -2.46 -5.81 -12.60
C ALA A 104 -2.80 -6.61 -13.88
N GLY A 105 -2.44 -7.89 -13.89
CA GLY A 105 -2.75 -8.86 -14.93
C GLY A 105 -4.22 -9.29 -14.95
N ARG A 106 -4.58 -10.19 -15.87
CA ARG A 106 -5.96 -10.70 -15.96
C ARG A 106 -6.35 -11.41 -14.67
N LYS A 107 -7.47 -10.99 -14.04
CA LYS A 107 -7.89 -11.44 -12.70
C LYS A 107 -6.92 -11.08 -11.56
N GLY A 108 -5.83 -10.38 -11.85
CA GLY A 108 -4.91 -9.88 -10.84
C GLY A 108 -5.53 -8.75 -10.03
N SER A 109 -4.95 -8.49 -8.86
CA SER A 109 -5.49 -7.54 -7.90
C SER A 109 -4.52 -6.39 -7.60
N VAL A 110 -5.07 -5.26 -7.20
CA VAL A 110 -4.30 -4.12 -6.68
C VAL A 110 -4.77 -3.88 -5.25
N THR A 111 -3.85 -3.87 -4.29
CA THR A 111 -4.12 -3.47 -2.90
C THR A 111 -3.37 -2.17 -2.61
N VAL A 112 -4.11 -1.18 -2.13
CA VAL A 112 -3.57 0.14 -1.80
C VAL A 112 -3.91 0.47 -0.35
N ILE A 113 -2.93 0.92 0.42
CA ILE A 113 -3.15 1.56 1.71
C ILE A 113 -2.79 3.04 1.64
N ALA A 114 -3.65 3.91 2.16
CA ALA A 114 -3.43 5.36 2.21
C ALA A 114 -4.16 6.00 3.40
N ARG A 115 -3.96 7.31 3.58
CA ARG A 115 -4.78 8.15 4.48
C ARG A 115 -6.25 8.08 4.06
N ALA A 116 -7.16 8.03 5.02
CA ALA A 116 -8.59 7.91 4.74
C ALA A 116 -9.15 9.09 3.93
N GLU A 117 -8.61 10.31 4.09
CA GLU A 117 -8.99 11.48 3.27
C GLU A 117 -8.73 11.30 1.77
N ARG A 118 -7.83 10.39 1.36
CA ARG A 118 -7.55 10.07 -0.05
C ARG A 118 -8.55 9.06 -0.64
N LEU A 119 -9.49 8.54 0.15
CA LEU A 119 -10.41 7.47 -0.28
C LEU A 119 -11.18 7.83 -1.56
N GLN A 120 -11.68 9.07 -1.66
CA GLN A 120 -12.40 9.52 -2.85
C GLN A 120 -11.51 9.42 -4.10
N GLU A 121 -10.27 9.90 -4.03
CA GLU A 121 -9.30 9.82 -5.12
C GLU A 121 -8.93 8.37 -5.46
N MET A 122 -8.83 7.49 -4.45
CA MET A 122 -8.59 6.06 -4.66
C MET A 122 -9.71 5.41 -5.47
N ILE A 123 -10.97 5.66 -5.11
CA ILE A 123 -12.13 5.09 -5.80
C ILE A 123 -12.18 5.60 -7.25
N VAL A 124 -12.03 6.91 -7.45
CA VAL A 124 -12.07 7.52 -8.79
C VAL A 124 -10.94 7.01 -9.68
N SER A 125 -9.74 6.78 -9.13
CA SER A 125 -8.58 6.36 -9.92
C SER A 125 -8.56 4.86 -10.21
N LEU A 126 -9.09 4.03 -9.31
CA LEU A 126 -9.07 2.56 -9.44
C LEU A 126 -10.28 2.00 -10.20
N SER A 127 -11.47 2.57 -10.00
CA SER A 127 -12.73 2.06 -10.57
C SER A 127 -12.78 1.98 -12.11
N PRO A 128 -12.07 2.80 -12.90
CA PRO A 128 -12.07 2.66 -14.36
C PRO A 128 -11.39 1.36 -14.84
N ARG A 129 -10.56 0.72 -14.01
CA ARG A 129 -9.77 -0.47 -14.39
C ARG A 129 -10.08 -1.70 -13.56
N LEU A 130 -10.54 -1.50 -12.33
CA LEU A 130 -10.76 -2.56 -11.35
C LEU A 130 -12.22 -2.53 -10.93
N GLY A 131 -12.85 -3.71 -10.89
CA GLY A 131 -14.13 -3.88 -10.23
C GLY A 131 -13.96 -4.69 -8.95
N HIS A 132 -15.08 -4.98 -8.28
CA HIS A 132 -15.06 -5.62 -6.96
C HIS A 132 -14.14 -4.88 -5.99
N LEU A 133 -14.32 -3.55 -5.90
CA LEU A 133 -13.56 -2.74 -4.95
C LEU A 133 -14.00 -3.10 -3.53
N VAL A 134 -13.06 -3.51 -2.69
CA VAL A 134 -13.26 -3.75 -1.26
C VAL A 134 -12.54 -2.67 -0.48
N ILE A 135 -13.27 -1.99 0.41
CA ILE A 135 -12.77 -0.93 1.27
C ILE A 135 -12.76 -1.43 2.70
N LEU A 136 -11.60 -1.40 3.33
CA LEU A 136 -11.40 -1.68 4.75
C LEU A 136 -10.90 -0.42 5.46
N PRO A 137 -11.75 0.23 6.27
CA PRO A 137 -11.29 1.27 7.18
C PRO A 137 -10.39 0.69 8.27
N ILE A 138 -9.37 1.44 8.69
CA ILE A 138 -8.52 1.10 9.84
C ILE A 138 -8.65 2.23 10.86
N THR A 139 -9.09 1.88 12.07
CA THR A 139 -9.30 2.82 13.18
C THR A 139 -8.37 2.48 14.32
N SER A 140 -7.90 3.50 15.04
CA SER A 140 -7.03 3.26 16.20
C SER A 140 -7.83 2.57 17.31
N ARG A 141 -9.08 3.00 17.54
CA ARG A 141 -9.96 2.55 18.62
C ARG A 141 -11.41 2.53 18.16
N ALA A 142 -12.27 1.83 18.89
CA ALA A 142 -13.70 1.80 18.63
C ALA A 142 -14.32 3.21 18.69
N GLY A 143 -15.24 3.51 17.78
CA GLY A 143 -15.95 4.80 17.72
C GLY A 143 -15.13 5.98 17.18
N GLN A 144 -13.86 5.78 16.81
CA GLN A 144 -13.01 6.81 16.22
C GLN A 144 -13.10 6.82 14.70
N GLU A 145 -12.80 7.97 14.09
CA GLU A 145 -12.63 8.08 12.65
C GLU A 145 -11.46 7.20 12.15
N ALA A 146 -11.62 6.65 10.95
CA ALA A 146 -10.54 5.92 10.30
C ALA A 146 -9.49 6.92 9.80
N HIS A 147 -8.24 6.72 10.19
CA HIS A 147 -7.11 7.54 9.72
C HIS A 147 -6.39 6.88 8.54
N ARG A 148 -6.63 5.59 8.29
CA ARG A 148 -6.13 4.83 7.15
C ARG A 148 -7.25 3.99 6.55
N VAL A 149 -7.08 3.69 5.26
CA VAL A 149 -7.99 2.82 4.53
C VAL A 149 -7.17 1.91 3.61
N VAL A 150 -7.56 0.64 3.55
CA VAL A 150 -7.09 -0.30 2.54
C VAL A 150 -8.18 -0.42 1.48
N VAL A 151 -7.80 -0.28 0.21
CA VAL A 151 -8.69 -0.53 -0.93
C VAL A 151 -8.07 -1.61 -1.79
N GLN A 152 -8.81 -2.68 -2.04
CA GLN A 152 -8.43 -3.71 -3.00
C GLN A 152 -9.39 -3.75 -4.18
N GLY A 153 -8.88 -3.87 -5.40
CA GLY A 153 -9.68 -4.06 -6.60
C GLY A 153 -9.15 -5.19 -7.48
N ILE A 154 -10.03 -5.80 -8.27
CA ILE A 154 -9.70 -6.94 -9.14
C ILE A 154 -9.86 -6.56 -10.61
N LYS A 155 -8.83 -6.83 -11.42
CA LYS A 155 -8.84 -6.58 -12.86
C LYS A 155 -9.86 -7.48 -13.57
N GLY A 156 -10.74 -6.86 -14.35
CA GLY A 156 -11.74 -7.57 -15.16
C GLY A 156 -12.93 -8.13 -14.37
N ARG A 157 -13.08 -7.78 -13.09
CA ARG A 157 -14.32 -8.02 -12.33
C ARG A 157 -15.27 -6.84 -12.50
N ARG A 158 -16.57 -7.08 -12.27
CA ARG A 158 -17.65 -6.06 -12.32
C ARG A 158 -18.57 -6.11 -11.10
N ALA A 159 -18.18 -6.84 -10.05
CA ALA A 159 -19.00 -6.93 -8.84
C ALA A 159 -19.08 -5.56 -8.14
N PRO A 160 -20.16 -5.29 -7.40
CA PRO A 160 -20.32 -4.05 -6.63
C PRO A 160 -19.17 -3.81 -5.66
N LEU A 161 -19.00 -2.54 -5.29
CA LEU A 161 -18.11 -2.12 -4.22
C LEU A 161 -18.63 -2.63 -2.87
N ARG A 162 -17.72 -3.09 -2.01
CA ARG A 162 -17.99 -3.55 -0.65
C ARG A 162 -17.25 -2.65 0.35
N LEU A 163 -17.97 -2.19 1.36
CA LEU A 163 -17.40 -1.52 2.53
C LEU A 163 -17.43 -2.50 3.70
N LEU A 164 -16.27 -2.77 4.28
CA LEU A 164 -16.12 -3.70 5.40
C LEU A 164 -16.25 -2.95 6.74
N ALA A 165 -16.52 -3.72 7.80
CA ALA A 165 -16.34 -3.25 9.17
C ALA A 165 -14.87 -2.84 9.40
N PRO A 166 -14.61 -1.81 10.24
CA PRO A 166 -13.26 -1.34 10.47
C PRO A 166 -12.39 -2.39 11.17
N LEU A 167 -11.11 -2.45 10.80
CA LEU A 167 -10.09 -3.08 11.63
C LEU A 167 -9.70 -2.12 12.75
N ILE A 168 -10.06 -2.47 13.99
CA ILE A 168 -9.71 -1.71 15.20
C ILE A 168 -8.34 -2.17 15.69
N LEU A 169 -7.39 -1.25 15.82
CA LEU A 169 -6.01 -1.58 16.18
C LEU A 169 -5.81 -1.82 17.68
N HIS A 170 -6.43 -1.03 18.55
CA HIS A 170 -6.19 -1.06 20.00
C HIS A 170 -7.45 -1.25 20.84
N GLU A 171 -7.32 -1.98 21.95
CA GLU A 171 -8.36 -2.22 22.95
C GLU A 171 -8.55 -1.01 23.88
N GLY A 172 -9.80 -0.74 24.26
CA GLY A 172 -10.16 0.34 25.19
C GLY A 172 -10.30 1.73 24.54
N ALA A 173 -10.82 2.69 25.30
CA ALA A 173 -11.09 4.05 24.83
C ALA A 173 -9.83 4.94 24.77
N MET A 174 -8.81 4.63 25.57
CA MET A 174 -7.59 5.43 25.71
C MET A 174 -6.38 4.53 25.96
N HIS A 175 -5.18 5.08 25.74
CA HIS A 175 -3.95 4.38 26.09
C HIS A 175 -3.76 4.44 27.60
N ASP A 176 -3.60 3.27 28.21
CA ASP A 176 -3.69 3.04 29.65
C ASP A 176 -2.32 2.66 30.26
N GLY A 177 -1.24 3.03 29.58
CA GLY A 177 0.16 2.84 29.98
C GLY A 177 1.02 2.27 28.86
N ASP A 178 2.34 2.23 29.08
CA ASP A 178 3.32 1.71 28.12
C ASP A 178 3.27 0.17 28.04
N ARG A 179 2.24 -0.35 27.37
CA ARG A 179 2.05 -1.78 27.10
C ARG A 179 1.42 -1.98 25.71
N ASP A 180 1.68 -3.15 25.13
CA ASP A 180 0.96 -3.58 23.92
C ASP A 180 -0.52 -3.79 24.27
N ASN A 181 -1.38 -2.99 23.65
CA ASN A 181 -2.83 -3.07 23.78
C ASN A 181 -3.50 -3.30 22.43
N HIS A 182 -2.81 -3.93 21.48
CA HIS A 182 -3.42 -4.29 20.21
C HIS A 182 -4.59 -5.26 20.43
N THR A 183 -5.65 -5.11 19.62
CA THR A 183 -6.74 -6.10 19.59
C THR A 183 -6.22 -7.46 19.13
N VAL A 184 -6.93 -8.53 19.47
CA VAL A 184 -6.56 -9.90 19.03
C VAL A 184 -6.43 -9.98 17.51
N ALA A 185 -7.33 -9.32 16.78
CA ALA A 185 -7.28 -9.28 15.32
C ALA A 185 -6.01 -8.57 14.80
N ALA A 186 -5.62 -7.45 15.42
CA ALA A 186 -4.39 -6.75 15.05
C ALA A 186 -3.13 -7.58 15.39
N GLN A 187 -3.10 -8.24 16.54
CA GLN A 187 -1.97 -9.10 16.95
C GLN A 187 -1.76 -10.26 15.98
N GLN A 188 -2.85 -10.93 15.58
CA GLN A 188 -2.79 -12.03 14.60
C GLN A 188 -2.11 -11.60 13.29
N ILE A 189 -2.33 -10.37 12.84
CA ILE A 189 -1.74 -9.84 11.60
C ILE A 189 -0.29 -9.40 11.85
N LEU A 190 -0.06 -8.58 12.87
CA LEU A 190 1.19 -7.88 13.13
C LEU A 190 2.28 -8.78 13.73
N ARG A 191 1.90 -9.75 14.57
CA ARG A 191 2.82 -10.63 15.31
C ARG A 191 2.83 -12.03 14.73
N ASP A 192 1.66 -12.61 14.46
CA ASP A 192 1.55 -14.03 14.08
C ASP A 192 1.57 -14.26 12.57
N GLY A 193 1.64 -13.19 11.77
CA GLY A 193 1.69 -13.30 10.32
C GLY A 193 0.42 -13.87 9.68
N ARG A 194 -0.70 -13.92 10.40
CA ARG A 194 -1.95 -14.46 9.86
C ARG A 194 -2.44 -13.64 8.67
N ALA A 195 -3.00 -14.35 7.70
CA ALA A 195 -3.68 -13.72 6.58
C ALA A 195 -4.91 -12.96 7.08
N PHE A 196 -5.13 -11.78 6.51
CA PHE A 196 -6.35 -11.01 6.70
C PHE A 196 -7.11 -11.01 5.38
N SER A 197 -8.31 -11.59 5.37
CA SER A 197 -9.08 -11.69 4.12
C SER A 197 -9.87 -10.41 3.85
N LEU A 198 -9.66 -9.84 2.67
CA LEU A 198 -10.53 -8.81 2.09
C LEU A 198 -11.68 -9.44 1.26
N ALA A 199 -11.71 -10.76 1.12
CA ALA A 199 -12.71 -11.50 0.35
C ALA A 199 -13.16 -12.77 1.07
#